data_AF-A7HW55-F1
#
_entry.id   AF-A7HW55-F1
#
_cell.length_a   1.000
_cell.length_b   1.000
_cell.length_c   1.000
_cell.angle_alpha   90.00
_cell.angle_beta   90.00
_cell.angle_gamma   90.00
#
_symmetry.space_group_name_H-M   'P 1'
#
loop_
_entity.id
_entity.type
_entity.pdbx_description
1 polymer ?
#
loop_
_entity_poly.entity_id
_entity_poly.type
_entity_poly.pdbx_seq_one_letter_code
_entity_poly.pdbx_strand_id
1 'polypeptide(L)'
;MLTRIQTRRLVLGVMLTAPLALAACSDPAAEQARLNALDHQNCVELGFQPDTEAYGNCRLKMKEIRAKEEANRSPNIGFGVGIGVSKGF
;
A
#
# COMPACT_ATOMS: atom_id res chain seq x y z
N MET A 1 -8.53 -40.73 23.87
CA MET A 1 -7.69 -39.53 24.11
C MET A 1 -7.09 -38.92 22.83
N LEU A 2 -6.80 -39.69 21.77
CA LEU A 2 -6.23 -39.16 20.51
C LEU A 2 -7.15 -38.18 19.75
N THR A 3 -8.48 -38.35 19.80
CA THR A 3 -9.43 -37.48 19.10
C THR A 3 -9.48 -36.06 19.69
N ARG A 4 -9.45 -35.89 21.02
CA ARG A 4 -9.40 -34.57 21.69
C ARG A 4 -8.13 -33.76 21.36
N ILE A 5 -7.01 -34.43 21.10
CA ILE A 5 -5.71 -33.78 20.78
C ILE A 5 -5.71 -33.25 19.34
N GLN A 6 -6.30 -33.99 18.39
CA GLN A 6 -6.44 -33.54 17.00
C GLN A 6 -7.42 -32.38 16.85
N THR A 7 -8.54 -32.37 17.58
CA THR A 7 -9.50 -31.25 17.53
C THR A 7 -8.88 -29.96 18.10
N ARG A 8 -8.10 -30.04 19.19
CA ARG A 8 -7.37 -28.88 19.73
C ARG A 8 -6.34 -28.31 18.74
N ARG A 9 -5.63 -29.17 18.01
CA ARG A 9 -4.64 -28.77 17.00
C ARG A 9 -5.29 -28.14 15.76
N LEU A 10 -6.44 -28.66 15.33
CA LEU A 10 -7.22 -28.07 14.24
C LEU A 10 -7.78 -26.70 14.60
N VAL A 11 -8.32 -26.53 15.81
CA VAL A 11 -8.86 -25.23 16.27
C VAL A 11 -7.75 -24.17 16.42
N LEU A 12 -6.56 -24.56 16.93
CA LEU A 12 -5.40 -23.66 16.98
C LEU A 12 -4.88 -23.30 15.59
N GLY A 13 -4.87 -24.24 14.64
CA GLY A 13 -4.42 -23.99 13.27
C GLY A 13 -5.34 -23.04 12.51
N VAL A 14 -6.65 -23.13 12.70
CA VAL A 14 -7.65 -22.25 12.06
C VAL A 14 -7.63 -20.83 12.65
N MET A 15 -7.35 -20.68 13.95
CA MET A 15 -7.23 -19.37 14.60
C MET A 15 -6.04 -18.54 14.09
N LEU A 16 -4.95 -19.17 13.66
CA LEU A 16 -3.80 -18.46 13.10
C LEU A 16 -3.95 -18.08 11.62
N THR A 17 -4.81 -18.76 10.85
CA THR A 17 -4.94 -18.53 9.40
C THR A 17 -6.13 -17.64 9.02
N ALA A 18 -7.13 -17.52 9.90
CA ALA A 18 -8.29 -16.64 9.70
C ALA A 18 -7.95 -15.14 9.46
N PRO A 19 -6.99 -14.50 10.17
CA PRO A 19 -6.71 -13.08 9.95
C PRO A 19 -5.99 -12.78 8.63
N LEU A 20 -5.29 -13.75 8.02
CA LEU A 20 -4.61 -13.55 6.73
C LEU A 20 -5.58 -13.46 5.54
N ALA A 21 -6.76 -14.07 5.65
CA ALA A 21 -7.75 -14.05 4.57
C ALA A 21 -8.45 -12.68 4.43
N LEU A 22 -8.48 -11.87 5.48
CA LEU A 22 -9.12 -10.54 5.48
C LEU A 22 -8.23 -9.43 4.89
N ALA A 23 -6.90 -9.63 4.85
CA ALA A 23 -5.97 -8.66 4.28
C ALA A 23 -6.00 -8.61 2.74
N ALA A 24 -6.56 -9.64 2.09
CA ALA A 24 -6.68 -9.73 0.63
C ALA A 24 -7.77 -8.83 0.02
N CYS A 25 -8.60 -8.18 0.84
CA CYS A 25 -9.66 -7.26 0.39
C CYS A 25 -9.23 -5.78 0.34
N SER A 26 -7.92 -5.48 0.39
CA SER A 26 -7.46 -4.11 0.13
C SER A 26 -7.38 -3.90 -1.39
N ASP A 27 -8.34 -3.15 -1.95
CA ASP A 27 -8.31 -2.76 -3.36
C ASP A 27 -7.42 -1.52 -3.53
N PRO A 28 -6.19 -1.66 -4.09
CA PRO A 28 -5.29 -0.53 -4.28
C PRO A 28 -5.87 0.50 -5.27
N ALA A 29 -6.75 0.09 -6.18
CA ALA A 29 -7.38 1.02 -7.13
C ALA A 29 -8.39 1.93 -6.42
N ALA A 30 -9.15 1.40 -5.45
CA ALA A 30 -10.08 2.17 -4.65
C ALA A 30 -9.36 3.23 -3.79
N GLU A 31 -8.23 2.89 -3.18
CA GLU A 31 -7.45 3.87 -2.42
C GLU A 31 -6.83 4.92 -3.32
N GLN A 32 -6.28 4.53 -4.47
CA GLN A 32 -5.71 5.48 -5.43
C GLN A 32 -6.75 6.48 -5.95
N ALA A 33 -7.99 6.03 -6.19
CA ALA A 33 -9.09 6.91 -6.57
C ALA A 33 -9.41 7.93 -5.47
N ARG A 34 -9.41 7.50 -4.21
CA ARG A 34 -9.63 8.38 -3.05
C ARG A 34 -8.53 9.43 -2.92
N LEU A 35 -7.26 9.03 -3.06
CA LEU A 35 -6.11 9.94 -3.04
C LEU A 35 -6.15 10.95 -4.19
N ASN A 36 -6.53 10.51 -5.39
CA ASN A 36 -6.68 11.40 -6.53
C ASN A 36 -7.74 12.48 -6.30
N ALA A 37 -8.86 12.13 -5.66
CA ALA A 37 -9.90 13.08 -5.29
C ALA A 37 -9.41 14.08 -4.25
N LEU A 38 -8.66 13.63 -3.24
CA LEU A 38 -8.05 14.51 -2.23
C LEU A 38 -7.04 15.49 -2.85
N ASP A 39 -6.19 15.00 -3.75
CA ASP A 39 -5.19 15.85 -4.42
C ASP A 39 -5.86 16.89 -5.32
N HIS A 40 -6.97 16.52 -5.97
CA HIS A 40 -7.77 17.48 -6.73
C HIS A 40 -8.33 18.59 -5.82
N GLN A 41 -8.98 18.23 -4.71
CA GLN A 41 -9.55 19.20 -3.77
C GLN A 41 -8.48 20.13 -3.20
N ASN A 42 -7.36 19.59 -2.71
CA ASN A 42 -6.25 20.39 -2.20
C ASN A 42 -5.74 21.39 -3.23
N CYS A 43 -5.55 20.96 -4.49
CA CYS A 43 -5.06 21.86 -5.53
C CYS A 43 -6.08 22.94 -5.90
N VAL A 44 -7.37 22.62 -5.93
CA VAL A 44 -8.43 23.61 -6.19
C VAL A 44 -8.54 24.61 -5.04
N GLU A 45 -8.48 24.16 -3.79
CA GLU A 45 -8.50 25.02 -2.60
C GLU A 45 -7.30 25.97 -2.53
N LEU A 46 -6.13 25.51 -2.97
CA LEU A 46 -4.93 26.35 -3.10
C LEU A 46 -5.01 27.35 -4.28
N GLY A 47 -6.10 27.33 -5.06
CA GLY A 47 -6.33 28.25 -6.17
C GLY A 47 -5.74 27.81 -7.50
N PHE A 48 -5.26 26.57 -7.63
CA PHE A 48 -4.79 26.04 -8.90
C PHE A 48 -5.96 25.70 -9.81
N GLN A 49 -5.96 26.25 -11.02
CA GLN A 49 -6.98 25.98 -12.01
C GLN A 49 -6.79 24.58 -12.64
N PRO A 50 -7.86 23.77 -12.75
CA PRO A 50 -7.78 22.49 -13.45
C PRO A 50 -7.31 22.67 -14.90
N ASP A 51 -6.72 21.63 -15.47
CA ASP A 51 -6.18 21.58 -16.84
C ASP A 51 -5.03 22.57 -17.12
N THR A 52 -4.39 23.10 -16.06
CA THR A 52 -3.17 23.90 -16.18
C THR A 52 -1.92 23.11 -15.78
N GLU A 53 -0.76 23.52 -16.28
CA GLU A 53 0.53 22.96 -15.88
C GLU A 53 0.76 23.12 -14.36
N ALA A 54 0.34 24.26 -13.79
CA ALA A 54 0.45 24.54 -12.37
C ALA A 54 -0.37 23.57 -11.51
N TYR A 55 -1.58 23.19 -11.97
CA TYR A 55 -2.39 22.15 -11.32
C TYR A 55 -1.76 20.77 -11.44
N GLY A 56 -1.19 20.43 -12.60
CA GLY A 56 -0.40 19.21 -12.78
C GLY A 56 0.76 19.14 -11.77
N ASN A 57 1.51 20.23 -11.63
CA ASN A 57 2.62 20.34 -10.69
C ASN A 57 2.16 20.23 -9.22
N CYS A 58 1.04 20.87 -8.85
CA CYS A 58 0.47 20.73 -7.52
C CYS A 58 0.17 19.26 -7.18
N ARG A 59 -0.49 18.53 -8.08
CA ARG A 59 -0.79 17.11 -7.88
C ARG A 59 0.46 16.23 -7.81
N LEU A 60 1.49 16.53 -8.60
CA LEU A 60 2.78 15.83 -8.51
C LEU A 60 3.44 16.07 -7.15
N LYS A 61 3.44 17.31 -6.66
CA LYS A 61 4.00 17.67 -5.36
C LYS A 61 3.28 16.98 -4.21
N MET A 62 1.95 16.84 -4.28
CA MET A 62 1.18 16.07 -3.31
C MET A 62 1.57 14.58 -3.28
N LYS A 63 1.83 13.98 -4.44
CA LYS A 63 2.33 12.59 -4.51
C LYS A 63 3.73 12.46 -3.93
N GLU A 64 4.62 13.42 -4.21
CA GLU A 64 5.98 13.42 -3.66
C GLU A 64 5.98 13.54 -2.13
N ILE A 65 5.12 14.38 -1.55
CA ILE A 65 4.98 14.51 -0.09
C ILE A 65 4.61 13.16 0.50
N ARG A 66 3.65 12.45 -0.10
CA ARG A 66 3.21 11.14 0.35
C ARG A 66 4.33 10.09 0.29
N ALA A 67 5.08 10.05 -0.81
CA ALA A 67 6.22 9.15 -0.95
C ALA A 67 7.33 9.46 0.08
N LYS A 68 7.56 10.75 0.36
CA LYS A 68 8.51 11.19 1.40
C LYS A 68 8.01 10.84 2.80
N GLU A 69 6.72 10.98 3.09
CA GLU A 69 6.11 10.60 4.37
C GLU A 69 6.18 9.08 4.60
N GLU A 70 5.92 8.28 3.57
CA GLU A 70 6.06 6.82 3.63
C GLU A 70 7.52 6.41 3.88
N ALA A 71 8.46 7.03 3.17
CA ALA A 71 9.90 6.81 3.39
C ALA A 71 10.35 7.26 4.79
N ASN A 72 9.79 8.36 5.32
CA ASN A 72 10.12 8.85 6.66
C ASN A 72 9.50 7.97 7.77
N ARG A 73 8.28 7.46 7.54
CA ARG A 73 7.57 6.58 8.45
C ARG A 73 8.19 5.17 8.52
N SER A 74 8.91 4.77 7.49
CA SER A 74 9.65 3.51 7.44
C SER A 74 11.13 3.75 7.11
N PRO A 75 11.97 4.17 8.09
CA PRO A 75 13.40 4.34 7.85
C PRO A 75 14.15 3.02 7.52
N ASN A 76 13.44 1.88 7.46
CA ASN A 76 13.99 0.54 7.24
C ASN A 76 13.57 -0.11 5.91
N ILE A 77 13.02 0.63 4.93
CA ILE A 77 12.89 0.09 3.56
C ILE A 77 14.23 0.14 2.83
N GLY A 78 15.08 -0.85 3.12
CA GLY A 78 16.11 -1.25 2.17
C GLY A 78 15.43 -1.67 0.88
N PHE A 79 15.65 -0.91 -0.20
CA PHE A 79 15.30 -1.32 -1.56
C PHE A 79 16.07 -2.61 -1.89
N GLY A 80 15.46 -3.75 -1.59
CA GLY A 80 15.92 -5.06 -2.03
C GLY A 80 15.67 -5.18 -3.52
N VAL A 81 16.67 -4.82 -4.33
CA VAL A 81 16.68 -5.09 -5.76
C VAL A 81 16.64 -6.61 -5.93
N GLY A 82 15.54 -7.11 -6.50
CA GLY A 82 15.28 -8.52 -6.70
C GLY A 82 16.32 -9.19 -7.60
N ILE A 83 16.72 -10.39 -7.18
CA ILE A 83 17.38 -11.48 -7.91
C ILE A 83 17.35 -11.32 -9.45
N GLY A 84 18.51 -11.03 -10.05
CA GLY A 84 18.78 -11.21 -11.46
C GLY A 84 19.77 -12.35 -11.66
N VAL A 85 19.27 -13.58 -11.81
CA VAL A 85 20.08 -14.69 -12.33
C VAL A 85 20.33 -14.44 -13.81
N SER A 86 21.56 -14.08 -14.17
CA SER A 86 22.06 -14.18 -15.54
C SER A 86 23.33 -15.03 -15.53
N LYS A 87 23.10 -16.34 -15.66
CA LYS A 87 24.11 -17.32 -16.06
C LYS A 87 24.45 -17.03 -17.53
N GLY A 88 25.70 -16.66 -17.82
CA GLY A 88 26.12 -16.34 -19.18
C GLY A 88 27.64 -16.25 -19.32
N PHE A 89 28.21 -17.33 -19.87
CA PHE A 89 29.59 -17.60 -20.31
C PHE A 89 30.66 -17.80 -19.24
#